data_AF-D8U705-F1
#
_entry.id   AF-D8U705-F1
#
_cell.length_a   1.000
_cell.length_b   1.000
_cell.length_c   1.000
_cell.angle_alpha   90.00
_cell.angle_beta   90.00
_cell.angle_gamma   90.00
#
_symmetry.space_group_name_H-M   'P 1'
#
loop_
_entity.id
_entity.type
_entity.pdbx_description
1 polymer ?
#
loop_
_entity_poly.entity_id
_entity_poly.type
_entity_poly.pdbx_seq_one_letter_code
_entity_poly.pdbx_strand_id
1 'polypeptide(L)'
;MPGPGCRRVGSAPDGTQDELVAVVTMEKANSTVNRMMAEGRLGELVCVVVDEAHMVGDPHRGICLELCLTKLRFAAAAAAAAAAAAAAPPLPASRGVDVNTASAVPSQPPLPSFSCQLVCMSATMSGLDDMCGWLGARLFMTNFR
;
A
#
# COMPACT_ATOMS: atom_id res chain seq x y z
N MET A 1 -2.43 -22.73 23.69
CA MET A 1 -3.63 -21.91 24.01
C MET A 1 -3.35 -20.49 23.58
N PRO A 2 -4.23 -19.80 22.83
CA PRO A 2 -4.09 -18.37 22.61
C PRO A 2 -4.15 -17.65 23.96
N GLY A 3 -3.22 -16.72 24.20
CA GLY A 3 -3.18 -15.93 25.43
C GLY A 3 -4.36 -14.95 25.52
N PRO A 4 -4.63 -14.40 26.72
CA PRO A 4 -5.68 -13.40 26.91
C PRO A 4 -5.39 -12.18 26.01
N GLY A 5 -6.22 -11.99 24.98
CA GLY A 5 -6.08 -10.91 23.99
C GLY A 5 -5.95 -11.39 22.54
N CYS A 6 -5.55 -12.64 22.30
CA CYS A 6 -5.46 -13.20 20.95
C CYS A 6 -6.82 -13.78 20.53
N ARG A 7 -7.67 -12.97 19.90
CA ARG A 7 -8.88 -13.46 19.23
C ARG A 7 -8.49 -14.09 17.90
N ARG A 8 -8.51 -15.42 17.81
CA ARG A 8 -8.40 -16.12 16.52
C ARG A 8 -9.71 -15.93 15.77
N VAL A 9 -9.75 -14.95 14.88
CA VAL A 9 -10.91 -14.69 14.02
C VAL A 9 -10.77 -15.56 12.76
N GLY A 10 -11.83 -16.29 12.38
CA GLY A 10 -11.83 -17.16 11.19
C GLY A 10 -11.97 -16.39 9.86
N SER A 11 -12.34 -15.11 9.91
CA SER A 11 -12.45 -14.20 8.78
C SER A 11 -11.20 -13.33 8.62
N ALA A 12 -11.06 -12.64 7.49
CA ALA A 12 -10.02 -11.63 7.32
C ALA A 12 -10.20 -10.51 8.34
N PRO A 13 -9.11 -9.84 8.78
CA PRO A 13 -9.24 -8.58 9.48
C PRO A 13 -10.17 -7.70 8.64
N ASP A 14 -11.25 -7.28 9.25
CA ASP A 14 -12.36 -6.57 8.59
C ASP A 14 -12.21 -5.05 8.71
N GLY A 15 -11.15 -4.61 9.38
CA GLY A 15 -10.91 -3.20 9.69
C GLY A 15 -12.02 -2.62 10.55
N THR A 16 -12.70 -3.43 11.36
CA THR A 16 -13.60 -2.90 12.38
C THR A 16 -12.80 -2.00 13.33
N GLN A 17 -13.45 -0.94 13.85
CA GLN A 17 -12.81 0.13 14.63
C GLN A 17 -12.06 -0.34 15.90
N ASP A 18 -12.19 -1.62 16.28
CA ASP A 18 -11.52 -2.24 17.42
C ASP A 18 -10.23 -3.02 17.05
N GLU A 19 -9.90 -3.21 15.77
CA GLU A 19 -8.72 -3.97 15.34
C GLU A 19 -7.55 -3.04 14.97
N LEU A 20 -6.76 -2.64 15.98
CA LEU A 20 -5.58 -1.78 15.78
C LEU A 20 -4.40 -2.50 15.12
N VAL A 21 -4.26 -3.81 15.35
CA VAL A 21 -3.16 -4.63 14.85
C VAL A 21 -3.69 -5.98 14.42
N ALA A 22 -3.48 -6.32 13.15
CA ALA A 22 -3.81 -7.64 12.59
C ALA A 22 -2.52 -8.40 12.27
N VAL A 23 -2.37 -9.61 12.83
CA VAL A 23 -1.29 -10.53 12.48
C VAL A 23 -1.86 -11.57 11.53
N VAL A 24 -1.35 -11.59 10.30
CA VAL A 24 -1.89 -12.40 9.21
C VAL A 24 -0.78 -13.11 8.45
N THR A 25 -1.09 -14.28 7.87
CA THR A 25 -0.19 -14.91 6.90
C THR A 25 -0.17 -14.12 5.60
N MET A 26 0.87 -14.32 4.76
CA MET A 26 1.02 -13.60 3.49
C MET A 26 -0.18 -13.75 2.53
N GLU A 27 -0.81 -14.93 2.49
CA GLU A 27 -2.00 -15.17 1.67
C GLU A 27 -3.19 -14.38 2.18
N LYS A 28 -3.32 -14.29 3.52
CA LYS A 28 -4.40 -13.57 4.17
C LYS A 28 -4.19 -12.05 4.10
N ALA A 29 -2.95 -11.58 4.17
CA ALA A 29 -2.59 -10.19 3.92
C ALA A 29 -2.99 -9.77 2.50
N ASN A 30 -2.59 -10.54 1.48
CA ASN A 30 -2.95 -10.27 0.08
C ASN A 30 -4.49 -10.24 -0.13
N SER A 31 -5.20 -11.19 0.47
CA SER A 31 -6.67 -11.23 0.40
C SER A 31 -7.33 -10.03 1.08
N THR A 32 -6.76 -9.58 2.20
CA THR A 32 -7.23 -8.39 2.95
C THR A 32 -7.01 -7.12 2.13
N VAL A 33 -5.83 -6.93 1.56
CA VAL A 33 -5.53 -5.77 0.70
C VAL A 33 -6.48 -5.70 -0.49
N ASN A 34 -6.75 -6.84 -1.15
CA ASN A 34 -7.73 -6.89 -2.25
C ASN A 34 -9.12 -6.44 -1.81
N ARG A 35 -9.57 -6.92 -0.64
CA ARG A 35 -10.87 -6.55 -0.08
C ARG A 35 -10.92 -5.06 0.26
N MET A 36 -9.91 -4.52 0.93
CA MET A 36 -9.84 -3.09 1.26
C MET A 36 -9.79 -2.21 0.01
N MET A 37 -9.09 -2.65 -1.04
CA MET A 37 -9.11 -1.97 -2.34
C MET A 37 -10.51 -1.96 -2.96
N ALA A 38 -11.19 -3.12 -2.99
CA ALA A 38 -12.53 -3.25 -3.55
C ALA A 38 -13.58 -2.44 -2.77
N GLU A 39 -13.43 -2.32 -1.45
CA GLU A 39 -14.30 -1.53 -0.57
C GLU A 39 -13.93 -0.04 -0.55
N GLY A 40 -12.85 0.39 -1.21
CA GLY A 40 -12.38 1.79 -1.16
C GLY A 40 -11.79 2.23 0.18
N ARG A 41 -11.45 1.25 1.04
CA ARG A 41 -11.01 1.44 2.43
C ARG A 41 -9.50 1.30 2.62
N LEU A 42 -8.75 1.18 1.53
CA LEU A 42 -7.30 1.03 1.60
C LEU A 42 -6.62 2.20 2.35
N GLY A 43 -7.22 3.40 2.33
CA GLY A 43 -6.76 4.58 3.08
C GLY A 43 -6.78 4.42 4.61
N GLU A 44 -7.46 3.41 5.16
CA GLU A 44 -7.43 3.08 6.59
C GLU A 44 -6.10 2.43 7.02
N LEU A 45 -5.36 1.85 6.07
CA LEU A 45 -4.10 1.16 6.33
C LEU A 45 -2.93 2.15 6.41
N VAL A 46 -2.41 2.36 7.62
CA VAL A 46 -1.33 3.32 7.88
C VAL A 46 0.06 2.70 7.85
N CYS A 47 0.19 1.42 8.22
CA CYS A 47 1.47 0.73 8.32
C CYS A 47 1.30 -0.75 7.96
N VAL A 48 2.27 -1.29 7.22
CA VAL A 48 2.41 -2.72 6.95
C VAL A 48 3.81 -3.14 7.36
N VAL A 49 3.87 -4.11 8.27
CA VAL A 49 5.12 -4.78 8.66
C VAL A 49 5.18 -6.12 7.93
N VAL A 50 6.26 -6.33 7.19
CA VAL A 50 6.56 -7.60 6.52
C VAL A 50 7.73 -8.24 7.23
N ASP A 51 7.45 -9.36 7.90
CA ASP A 51 8.49 -10.24 8.40
C ASP A 51 8.94 -11.20 7.29
N GLU A 52 10.18 -11.66 7.38
CA GLU A 52 10.82 -12.54 6.39
C GLU A 52 10.68 -12.03 4.94
N ALA A 53 10.92 -10.74 4.72
CA ALA A 53 10.69 -10.09 3.42
C ALA A 53 11.50 -10.73 2.27
N HIS A 54 12.61 -11.40 2.56
CA HIS A 54 13.33 -12.20 1.56
C HIS A 54 12.51 -13.31 0.91
N MET A 55 11.42 -13.74 1.55
CA MET A 55 10.47 -14.71 0.99
C MET A 55 9.88 -14.24 -0.33
N VAL A 56 9.94 -12.94 -0.67
CA VAL A 56 9.50 -12.43 -1.97
C VAL A 56 10.18 -13.12 -3.15
N GLY A 57 11.44 -13.55 -2.99
CA GLY A 57 12.20 -14.26 -4.02
C GLY A 57 11.94 -15.78 -4.04
N ASP A 58 11.11 -16.32 -3.14
CA ASP A 58 10.79 -17.73 -3.09
C ASP A 58 9.78 -18.10 -4.19
N PRO A 59 10.12 -18.98 -5.15
CA PRO A 59 9.25 -19.31 -6.28
C PRO A 59 7.91 -19.96 -5.90
N HIS A 60 7.81 -20.56 -4.72
CA HIS A 60 6.63 -21.32 -4.29
C HIS A 60 5.77 -20.55 -3.30
N ARG A 61 6.41 -19.82 -2.38
CA ARG A 61 5.74 -19.16 -1.24
C ARG A 61 5.68 -17.65 -1.41
N GLY A 62 6.61 -17.06 -2.16
CA GLY A 62 6.78 -15.60 -2.27
C GLY A 62 5.72 -14.88 -3.09
N ILE A 63 5.04 -15.60 -3.99
CA ILE A 63 4.10 -15.01 -4.96
C ILE A 63 3.01 -14.17 -4.25
N CYS A 64 2.45 -14.67 -3.14
CA CYS A 64 1.43 -13.92 -2.41
C CYS A 64 1.98 -12.63 -1.77
N LEU A 65 3.22 -12.68 -1.27
CA LEU A 65 3.88 -11.52 -0.68
C LEU A 65 4.23 -10.48 -1.76
N GLU A 66 4.80 -10.92 -2.88
CA GLU A 66 5.13 -10.07 -4.03
C GLU A 66 3.89 -9.33 -4.56
N LEU A 67 2.78 -10.06 -4.76
CA LEU A 67 1.51 -9.48 -5.21
C LEU A 67 0.95 -8.48 -4.20
N CYS A 68 1.03 -8.79 -2.90
CA CYS A 68 0.56 -7.90 -1.84
C CYS A 68 1.33 -6.57 -1.87
N LEU A 69 2.66 -6.65 -1.86
CA LEU A 69 3.55 -5.50 -1.89
C LEU A 69 3.38 -4.67 -3.17
N THR A 70 3.24 -5.32 -4.32
CA THR A 70 3.00 -4.66 -5.60
C THR A 70 1.73 -3.83 -5.58
N LYS A 71 0.63 -4.34 -5.00
CA LYS A 71 -0.65 -3.62 -4.91
C LYS A 71 -0.55 -2.39 -4.02
N LEU A 72 0.11 -2.52 -2.87
CA LEU A 72 0.32 -1.41 -1.95
C LEU A 72 1.15 -0.30 -2.63
N ARG A 73 2.25 -0.67 -3.29
CA ARG A 73 3.09 0.30 -4.00
C ARG A 73 2.37 0.96 -5.16
N PHE A 74 1.61 0.19 -5.94
CA PHE A 74 0.81 0.73 -7.03
C PHE A 74 -0.23 1.74 -6.53
N ALA A 75 -0.95 1.40 -5.46
CA ALA A 75 -1.91 2.32 -4.85
C ALA A 75 -1.25 3.61 -4.34
N ALA A 76 -0.08 3.50 -3.70
CA ALA A 76 0.64 4.66 -3.18
C ALA A 76 1.13 5.57 -4.33
N ALA A 77 1.66 4.97 -5.40
CA ALA A 77 2.07 5.72 -6.59
C ALA A 77 0.89 6.39 -7.28
N ALA A 78 -0.25 5.69 -7.42
CA ALA A 78 -1.47 6.25 -8.00
C ALA A 78 -2.01 7.42 -7.17
N ALA A 79 -2.02 7.30 -5.82
CA ALA A 79 -2.41 8.37 -4.93
C ALA A 79 -1.46 9.58 -5.00
N ALA A 80 -0.15 9.35 -5.06
CA ALA A 80 0.85 10.40 -5.23
C ALA A 80 0.71 11.13 -6.58
N ALA A 81 0.46 10.40 -7.67
CA ALA A 81 0.21 10.98 -8.98
C ALA A 81 -1.07 11.84 -9.01
N ALA A 82 -2.15 11.35 -8.38
CA ALA A 82 -3.39 12.11 -8.24
C ALA A 82 -3.19 13.40 -7.42
N ALA A 83 -2.44 13.33 -6.32
CA ALA A 83 -2.11 14.50 -5.50
C ALA A 83 -1.26 15.52 -6.27
N ALA A 84 -0.27 15.07 -7.05
CA ALA A 84 0.55 15.94 -7.88
C ALA A 84 -0.25 16.65 -8.97
N ALA A 85 -1.20 15.95 -9.60
CA ALA A 85 -2.10 16.54 -10.59
C ALA A 85 -3.00 17.64 -9.98
N ALA A 86 -3.47 17.44 -8.75
CA ALA A 86 -4.28 18.42 -8.03
C ALA A 86 -3.47 19.65 -7.56
N ALA A 87 -2.16 19.50 -7.34
CA ALA A 87 -1.28 20.56 -6.86
C ALA A 87 -0.64 21.40 -7.99
N ALA A 88 -0.80 21.00 -9.26
CA ALA A 88 -0.25 21.74 -10.39
C ALA A 88 -0.89 23.14 -10.51
N PRO A 89 -0.11 24.22 -10.67
CA PRO A 89 -0.66 25.56 -10.80
C PRO A 89 -1.53 25.68 -12.06
N PRO A 90 -2.65 26.42 -12.02
CA PRO A 90 -3.44 26.67 -13.23
C PRO A 90 -2.54 27.37 -14.25
N LEU A 91 -2.47 26.82 -15.47
CA LEU A 91 -1.76 27.46 -16.57
C LEU A 91 -2.24 28.92 -16.73
N PRO A 92 -1.35 29.86 -17.09
CA PRO A 92 -1.77 31.24 -17.34
C PRO A 92 -2.81 31.23 -18.46
N ALA A 93 -3.99 31.79 -18.16
CA ALA A 93 -5.12 31.89 -19.09
C ALA A 93 -4.66 32.51 -20.41
N SER A 94 -4.54 31.71 -21.46
CA SER A 94 -4.34 32.21 -22.81
C SER A 94 -5.59 32.96 -23.24
N ARG A 95 -5.38 34.24 -23.51
CA ARG A 95 -6.38 35.25 -23.86
C ARG A 95 -7.12 34.90 -25.15
N GLY A 96 -8.33 34.35 -25.01
CA GLY A 96 -9.52 34.52 -25.85
C GLY A 96 -9.59 33.83 -27.23
N VAL A 97 -10.48 32.82 -27.35
CA VAL A 97 -11.54 32.76 -28.37
C VAL A 97 -12.73 31.99 -27.74
N ASP A 98 -13.89 32.65 -27.65
CA ASP A 98 -15.12 32.10 -27.10
C ASP A 98 -15.81 31.15 -28.09
N VAL A 99 -15.95 29.86 -27.73
CA VAL A 99 -17.07 29.03 -28.19
C VAL A 99 -17.65 28.30 -26.98
N ASN A 100 -18.87 28.70 -26.66
CA ASN A 100 -19.70 28.17 -25.60
C ASN A 100 -20.20 26.76 -25.99
N THR A 101 -19.80 25.72 -25.24
CA THR A 101 -20.61 24.53 -24.85
C THR A 101 -19.68 23.39 -24.38
N ALA A 102 -19.52 23.21 -23.06
CA ALA A 102 -19.39 21.88 -22.47
C ALA A 102 -19.64 21.98 -20.96
N SER A 103 -20.68 21.27 -20.55
CA SER A 103 -21.11 21.02 -19.17
C SER A 103 -19.93 20.82 -18.23
N ALA A 104 -19.88 21.61 -17.15
CA ALA A 104 -18.95 21.39 -16.06
C ALA A 104 -19.18 19.98 -15.52
N VAL A 105 -18.21 19.09 -15.78
CA VAL A 105 -18.15 17.78 -15.14
C VAL A 105 -18.09 18.06 -13.63
N PRO A 106 -19.00 17.51 -12.81
CA PRO A 106 -18.91 17.68 -11.37
C PRO A 106 -17.52 17.26 -10.93
N SER A 107 -16.81 18.19 -10.28
CA SER A 107 -15.47 18.00 -9.76
C SER A 107 -15.45 16.70 -8.97
N GLN A 108 -14.84 15.66 -9.56
CA GLN A 108 -14.64 14.38 -8.92
C GLN A 108 -13.95 14.65 -7.58
N PRO A 109 -14.48 14.15 -6.46
CA PRO A 109 -13.84 14.35 -5.16
C PRO A 109 -12.39 13.87 -5.27
N PRO A 110 -11.42 14.57 -4.65
CA PRO A 110 -10.03 14.16 -4.69
C PRO A 110 -9.95 12.69 -4.27
N LEU A 111 -9.32 11.87 -5.13
CA LEU A 111 -9.09 10.47 -4.84
C LEU A 111 -8.49 10.36 -3.43
N PRO A 112 -8.94 9.39 -2.61
CA PRO A 112 -8.42 9.23 -1.27
C PRO A 112 -6.89 9.08 -1.35
N SER A 113 -6.18 9.96 -0.66
CA SER A 113 -4.72 9.92 -0.58
C SER A 113 -4.31 8.67 0.19
N PHE A 114 -3.92 7.61 -0.51
CA PHE A 114 -3.36 6.43 0.13
C PHE A 114 -1.87 6.64 0.38
N SER A 115 -1.49 6.70 1.66
CA SER A 115 -0.10 6.66 2.10
C SER A 115 0.03 5.64 3.23
N CYS A 116 0.84 4.61 3.01
CA CYS A 116 1.11 3.57 4.00
C CYS A 116 2.62 3.40 4.17
N GLN A 117 3.09 3.36 5.41
CA GLN A 117 4.48 3.05 5.71
C GLN A 117 4.71 1.54 5.56
N LEU A 118 5.72 1.16 4.76
CA LEU A 118 6.14 -0.22 4.64
C LEU A 118 7.44 -0.45 5.43
N VAL A 119 7.41 -1.39 6.37
CA VAL A 119 8.57 -1.81 7.17
C VAL A 119 8.86 -3.28 6.88
N CYS A 120 9.99 -3.57 6.24
CA CYS A 120 10.38 -4.93 5.88
C CYS A 120 11.56 -5.41 6.75
N MET A 121 11.38 -6.54 7.41
CA MET A 121 12.42 -7.26 8.16
C MET A 121 12.85 -8.49 7.37
N SER A 122 14.14 -8.81 7.35
CA SER A 122 14.66 -9.94 6.59
C SER A 122 15.97 -10.45 7.19
N ALA A 123 16.27 -11.73 6.98
CA ALA A 123 17.61 -12.28 7.14
C ALA A 123 18.64 -11.56 6.28
N THR A 124 19.90 -11.57 6.73
CA THR A 124 21.06 -11.07 5.97
C THR A 124 21.37 -12.03 4.82
N MET A 125 20.92 -11.69 3.61
CA MET A 125 21.16 -12.48 2.40
C MET A 125 21.46 -11.60 1.18
N SER A 126 21.95 -12.22 0.10
CA SER A 126 22.17 -11.53 -1.17
C SER A 126 20.86 -11.06 -1.80
N GLY A 127 20.88 -9.91 -2.50
CA GLY A 127 19.71 -9.37 -3.22
C GLY A 127 18.84 -8.41 -2.42
N LEU A 128 19.23 -8.05 -1.19
CA LEU A 128 18.50 -7.04 -0.39
C LEU A 128 18.54 -5.65 -1.05
N ASP A 129 19.62 -5.29 -1.74
CA ASP A 129 19.72 -4.04 -2.49
C ASP A 129 18.70 -3.99 -3.64
N ASP A 130 18.59 -5.06 -4.42
CA ASP A 130 17.61 -5.16 -5.50
C ASP A 130 16.17 -5.12 -4.97
N MET A 131 15.92 -5.81 -3.85
CA MET A 131 14.62 -5.75 -3.16
C MET A 131 14.32 -4.34 -2.66
N CYS A 132 15.29 -3.62 -2.08
CA CYS A 132 15.11 -2.24 -1.62
C CYS A 132 14.88 -1.28 -2.79
N GLY A 133 15.63 -1.46 -3.89
CA GLY A 133 15.44 -0.71 -5.13
C GLY A 133 14.06 -0.97 -5.72
N TRP A 134 13.63 -2.24 -5.76
CA TRP A 134 12.28 -2.60 -6.16
C TRP A 134 11.26 -1.93 -5.26
N LEU A 135 11.38 -1.97 -3.93
CA LEU A 135 10.43 -1.36 -3.00
C LEU A 135 10.47 0.18 -2.98
N GLY A 136 11.56 0.80 -3.44
CA GLY A 136 11.85 2.22 -3.20
C GLY A 136 12.15 2.50 -1.72
N ALA A 137 12.71 1.52 -1.01
CA ALA A 137 12.98 1.57 0.42
C ALA A 137 14.45 1.88 0.72
N ARG A 138 14.71 2.33 1.95
CA ARG A 138 16.09 2.47 2.47
C ARG A 138 16.48 1.17 3.16
N LEU A 139 17.68 0.67 2.86
CA LEU A 139 18.25 -0.50 3.52
C LEU A 139 18.97 -0.08 4.82
N PHE A 140 18.64 -0.76 5.93
CA PHE A 140 19.41 -0.71 7.16
C PHE A 140 19.88 -2.13 7.49
N MET A 141 21.19 -2.34 7.55
CA MET A 141 21.80 -3.65 7.79
C MET A 141 22.83 -3.56 8.90
N THR A 142 22.78 -4.50 9.84
CA THR A 142 23.78 -4.67 10.91
C THR A 142 24.05 -6.16 11.11
N ASN A 143 25.29 -6.49 11.46
CA ASN A 143 25.69 -7.86 11.81
C ASN A 143 25.74 -8.08 13.32
N PHE A 144 25.18 -7.15 14.11
CA PHE A 144 25.10 -7.25 15.55
C PHE A 144 24.09 -8.33 15.94
N ARG A 145 24.48 -9.24 16.85
CA ARG A 145 23.66 -10.31 17.40
C ARG A 145 23.57 -10.18 18.91
#